data_AF-A0A9E3RZK7-F1
#
_entry.id   AF-A0A9E3RZK7-F1
#
_cell.length_a   1.000
_cell.length_b   1.000
_cell.length_c   1.000
_cell.angle_alpha   90.00
_cell.angle_beta   90.00
_cell.angle_gamma   90.00
#
_symmetry.space_group_name_H-M   'P 1'
#
loop_
_entity.id
_entity.type
_entity.pdbx_description
1 polymer ?
#
loop_
_entity_poly.entity_id
_entity_poly.type
_entity_poly.pdbx_seq_one_letter_code
_entity_poly.pdbx_strand_id
1 'polypeptide(L)'
;MRRRVIRDLGTLLGIVVVLAGVVGINIYMRLGTLQEKFDRIRRAEEAKQIQQGRNLLDWELLRLTKGKLGKDTKFPEDLKPKNGTTVNLIGFMTPIDQFRDAEYFMLLPLPIQCYFCEAPPMRDVMLVRMAEGHKVNLVEEPVLITGELVLNEGSADVFPEKFYYKLTNATFNTKDKNLTPKNIRKQDRQEGAKQGGQLLQGGEHIPNSVPEEELLKGIDAPSASEAPKQSPS
;
A
#
# COMPACT_ATOMS: atom_id res chain seq x y z
N MET A 1 52.31 36.63 -15.03
CA MET A 1 51.28 36.06 -14.11
C MET A 1 50.28 35.11 -14.79
N ARG A 2 49.91 35.27 -16.07
CA ARG A 2 48.88 34.44 -16.76
C ARG A 2 49.06 32.92 -16.76
N ARG A 3 50.30 32.39 -16.84
CA ARG A 3 50.52 30.92 -16.97
C ARG A 3 50.28 30.11 -15.68
N ARG A 4 50.44 30.71 -14.50
CA ARG A 4 50.10 30.01 -13.22
C ARG A 4 48.60 29.91 -13.04
N VAL A 5 47.88 31.01 -13.31
CA VAL A 5 46.42 31.07 -13.23
C VAL A 5 45.75 30.03 -14.13
N ILE A 6 46.27 29.78 -15.33
CA ILE A 6 45.73 28.76 -16.24
C ILE A 6 45.92 27.33 -15.68
N ARG A 7 47.04 27.06 -15.00
CA ARG A 7 47.33 25.74 -14.40
C ARG A 7 46.47 25.48 -13.16
N ASP A 8 46.27 26.51 -12.35
CA ASP A 8 45.44 26.43 -11.15
C ASP A 8 43.96 26.31 -11.52
N LEU A 9 43.52 26.98 -12.60
CA LEU A 9 42.16 26.84 -13.13
C LEU A 9 41.90 25.44 -13.70
N GLY A 10 42.88 24.84 -14.39
CA GLY A 10 42.77 23.49 -14.94
C GLY A 10 42.65 22.41 -13.85
N THR A 11 43.38 22.56 -12.75
CA THR A 11 43.28 21.64 -11.60
C THR A 11 41.95 21.79 -10.86
N LEU A 12 41.47 23.03 -10.66
CA LEU A 12 40.15 23.27 -10.09
C LEU A 12 39.03 22.68 -10.97
N LEU A 13 39.09 22.85 -12.29
CA LEU A 13 38.12 22.27 -13.21
C LEU A 13 38.12 20.73 -13.13
N GLY A 14 39.30 20.12 -13.09
CA GLY A 14 39.44 18.66 -12.94
C GLY A 14 38.79 18.14 -11.67
N ILE A 15 39.00 18.82 -10.54
CA ILE A 15 38.39 18.47 -9.25
C ILE A 15 36.87 18.58 -9.33
N VAL A 16 36.34 19.65 -9.93
CA VAL A 16 34.89 19.85 -10.08
C VAL A 16 34.26 18.73 -10.93
N VAL A 17 34.90 18.32 -12.03
CA VAL A 17 34.39 17.23 -12.88
C VAL A 17 34.37 15.90 -12.13
N VAL A 18 35.42 15.59 -11.36
CA VAL A 18 35.46 14.37 -10.55
C VAL A 18 34.37 14.38 -9.48
N LEU A 19 34.20 15.50 -8.76
CA LEU A 19 33.15 15.64 -7.75
C LEU A 19 31.75 15.53 -8.36
N ALA A 20 31.50 16.19 -9.50
CA ALA A 20 30.24 16.08 -10.22
C ALA A 20 29.97 14.64 -10.68
N GLY A 21 30.99 13.91 -11.12
CA GLY A 21 30.90 12.50 -11.48
C GLY A 21 30.51 11.62 -10.29
N VAL A 22 31.17 11.78 -9.14
CA VAL A 22 30.89 11.01 -7.91
C VAL A 22 29.49 11.31 -7.37
N VAL A 23 29.09 12.59 -7.33
CA VAL A 23 27.75 13.00 -6.91
C VAL A 23 26.69 12.49 -7.88
N GLY A 24 26.94 12.57 -9.19
CA GLY A 24 26.04 12.07 -10.23
C GLY A 24 25.83 10.56 -10.11
N ILE A 25 26.89 9.78 -9.92
CA ILE A 25 26.79 8.32 -9.71
C ILE A 25 26.03 8.00 -8.41
N ASN A 26 26.30 8.72 -7.32
CA ASN A 26 25.60 8.49 -6.04
C ASN A 26 24.11 8.84 -6.13
N ILE A 27 23.75 9.93 -6.80
CA ILE A 27 22.35 10.29 -7.07
C ILE A 27 21.70 9.22 -7.95
N TYR A 28 22.35 8.85 -9.06
CA TYR A 28 21.85 7.81 -9.97
C TYR A 28 21.60 6.47 -9.27
N MET A 29 22.53 6.03 -8.41
CA MET A 29 22.38 4.80 -7.63
C MET A 29 21.32 4.89 -6.51
N ARG A 30 20.94 6.11 -6.08
CA ARG A 30 19.89 6.33 -5.06
C ARG A 30 18.48 6.48 -5.65
N LEU A 31 18.37 6.69 -6.96
CA LEU A 31 17.11 6.84 -7.68
C LEU A 31 16.48 5.47 -8.05
N GLY A 32 16.38 4.56 -7.09
CA GLY A 32 15.44 3.44 -7.22
C GLY A 32 14.01 3.99 -7.14
N THR A 33 13.12 3.48 -8.00
CA THR A 33 11.71 3.89 -7.97
C THR A 33 11.11 3.58 -6.59
N LEU A 34 10.13 4.37 -6.13
CA LEU A 34 9.44 4.11 -4.85
C LEU A 34 8.82 2.71 -4.83
N GLN A 35 8.33 2.25 -5.99
CA GLN A 35 7.80 0.90 -6.16
C GLN A 35 8.84 -0.18 -5.85
N GLU A 36 10.06 -0.09 -6.38
CA GLU A 36 11.14 -1.04 -6.06
C GLU A 36 11.53 -1.03 -4.58
N LYS A 37 11.41 0.12 -3.91
CA LYS A 37 11.67 0.20 -2.46
C LYS A 37 10.61 -0.57 -1.69
N PHE A 38 9.33 -0.35 -1.99
CA PHE A 38 8.24 -1.05 -1.32
C PHE A 38 8.20 -2.55 -1.64
N ASP A 39 8.49 -2.92 -2.89
CA ASP A 39 8.63 -4.32 -3.27
C ASP A 39 9.75 -5.01 -2.48
N ARG A 40 10.90 -4.34 -2.33
CA ARG A 40 12.00 -4.85 -1.48
C ARG A 40 11.59 -4.98 -0.01
N ILE A 41 10.86 -4.02 0.55
CA ILE A 41 10.40 -4.07 1.95
C ILE A 41 9.45 -5.26 2.14
N ARG A 42 8.47 -5.46 1.24
CA ARG A 42 7.54 -6.59 1.28
C ARG A 42 8.29 -7.92 1.19
N ARG A 43 9.17 -8.09 0.19
CA ARG A 43 9.94 -9.32 -0.01
C ARG A 43 10.88 -9.63 1.15
N ALA A 44 11.44 -8.61 1.80
CA ALA A 44 12.24 -8.79 3.00
C ALA A 44 11.40 -9.35 4.16
N GLU A 45 10.16 -8.88 4.31
CA GLU A 45 9.24 -9.43 5.31
C GLU A 45 8.79 -10.85 4.97
N GLU A 46 8.51 -11.15 3.69
CA GLU A 46 8.22 -12.50 3.22
C GLU A 46 9.36 -13.47 3.55
N ALA A 47 10.61 -13.06 3.28
CA ALA A 47 11.78 -13.86 3.59
C ALA A 47 11.89 -14.17 5.10
N LYS A 48 11.60 -13.21 5.98
CA LYS A 48 11.58 -13.45 7.43
C LYS A 48 10.52 -14.47 7.83
N GLN A 49 9.31 -14.35 7.29
CA GLN A 49 8.21 -15.28 7.62
C GLN A 49 8.47 -16.69 7.08
N ILE A 50 9.08 -16.81 5.89
CA ILE A 50 9.53 -18.09 5.33
C ILE A 50 10.62 -18.71 6.22
N GLN A 51 11.58 -17.93 6.71
CA GLN A 51 12.59 -18.41 7.67
C GLN A 51 11.98 -18.89 8.99
N GLN A 52 10.84 -18.32 9.40
CA GLN A 52 10.04 -18.78 10.55
C GLN A 52 9.19 -20.02 10.24
N GLY A 53 9.33 -20.61 9.05
CA GLY A 53 8.63 -21.83 8.63
C GLY A 53 7.19 -21.61 8.18
N ARG A 54 6.77 -20.36 7.91
CA ARG A 54 5.43 -20.09 7.39
C ARG A 54 5.36 -20.37 5.89
N ASN A 55 4.29 -21.04 5.49
CA ASN A 55 3.95 -21.20 4.09
C ASN A 55 3.21 -19.94 3.60
N LEU A 56 3.84 -19.17 2.72
CA LEU A 56 3.27 -17.95 2.15
C LEU A 56 2.73 -18.20 0.74
N LEU A 57 1.60 -17.57 0.43
CA LEU A 57 1.07 -17.45 -0.92
C LEU A 57 1.84 -16.37 -1.68
N ASP A 58 2.31 -16.71 -2.87
CA ASP A 58 3.08 -15.79 -3.72
C ASP A 58 2.15 -14.95 -4.62
N TRP A 59 2.38 -13.64 -4.65
CA TRP A 59 1.71 -12.72 -5.58
C TRP A 59 1.98 -13.06 -7.05
N GLU A 60 3.16 -13.58 -7.38
CA GLU A 60 3.47 -13.98 -8.76
C GLU A 60 2.59 -15.14 -9.20
N LEU A 61 2.26 -16.08 -8.30
CA LEU A 61 1.31 -17.16 -8.59
C LEU A 61 -0.10 -16.60 -8.87
N LEU A 62 -0.55 -15.60 -8.10
CA LEU A 62 -1.83 -14.91 -8.35
C LEU A 62 -1.84 -14.19 -9.71
N ARG A 63 -0.71 -13.63 -10.15
CA ARG A 63 -0.64 -12.93 -11.45
C ARG A 63 -0.75 -13.86 -12.65
N LEU A 64 -0.49 -15.16 -12.48
CA LEU A 64 -0.62 -16.17 -13.54
C LEU A 64 -2.07 -16.45 -13.94
N THR A 65 -3.06 -16.01 -13.15
CA THR A 65 -4.48 -16.13 -13.52
C THR A 65 -4.79 -15.40 -14.81
N LYS A 66 -5.56 -16.04 -15.68
CA LYS A 66 -5.92 -15.52 -17.01
C LYS A 66 -7.44 -15.36 -17.13
N GLY A 67 -7.85 -14.65 -18.18
CA GLY A 67 -9.27 -14.40 -18.47
C GLY A 67 -9.79 -13.11 -17.86
N LYS A 68 -11.10 -12.92 -18.02
CA LYS A 68 -11.86 -11.83 -17.40
C LYS A 68 -12.65 -12.38 -16.22
N LEU A 69 -12.83 -11.58 -15.19
CA LEU A 69 -13.60 -11.98 -14.02
C LEU A 69 -15.05 -12.28 -14.44
N GLY A 70 -15.61 -13.38 -13.94
CA GLY A 70 -16.94 -13.85 -14.31
C GLY A 70 -17.09 -14.39 -15.74
N LYS A 71 -16.05 -14.30 -16.58
CA LYS A 71 -16.06 -14.83 -17.94
C LYS A 71 -14.70 -15.41 -18.34
N ASP A 72 -14.64 -16.74 -18.43
CA ASP A 72 -13.45 -17.49 -18.83
C ASP A 72 -12.24 -17.28 -17.90
N THR A 73 -12.48 -17.07 -16.60
CA THR A 73 -11.41 -17.01 -15.59
C THR A 73 -10.71 -18.36 -15.51
N LYS A 74 -9.38 -18.36 -15.63
CA LYS A 74 -8.54 -19.56 -15.54
C LYS A 74 -7.47 -19.35 -14.48
N PHE A 75 -7.64 -20.00 -13.34
CA PHE A 75 -6.64 -20.05 -12.28
C PHE A 75 -5.53 -21.06 -12.64
N PRO A 76 -4.26 -20.78 -12.27
CA PRO A 76 -3.17 -21.72 -12.50
C PRO A 76 -3.36 -23.00 -11.67
N GLU A 77 -2.87 -24.13 -12.18
CA GLU A 77 -3.07 -25.44 -11.55
C GLU A 77 -2.51 -25.51 -10.13
N ASP A 78 -1.42 -24.79 -9.84
CA ASP A 78 -0.81 -24.74 -8.50
C ASP A 78 -1.63 -23.92 -7.48
N LEU A 79 -2.56 -23.08 -7.96
CA LEU A 79 -3.41 -22.24 -7.10
C LEU A 79 -4.73 -22.91 -6.76
N LYS A 80 -5.31 -23.72 -7.67
CA LYS A 80 -6.61 -24.37 -7.44
C LYS A 80 -6.66 -25.22 -6.16
N PRO A 81 -5.64 -26.04 -5.82
CA PRO A 81 -5.64 -26.81 -4.57
C PRO A 81 -5.62 -25.96 -3.30
N LYS A 82 -5.29 -24.67 -3.41
CA LYS A 82 -5.29 -23.73 -2.29
C LYS A 82 -6.66 -23.10 -2.04
N ASN A 83 -7.62 -23.28 -2.96
CA ASN A 83 -8.99 -22.81 -2.77
C ASN A 83 -9.66 -23.52 -1.58
N GLY A 84 -10.31 -22.76 -0.70
CA GLY A 84 -10.88 -23.24 0.57
C GLY A 84 -9.85 -23.59 1.64
N THR A 85 -8.56 -23.29 1.44
CA THR A 85 -7.50 -23.59 2.43
C THR A 85 -7.03 -22.33 3.13
N THR A 86 -6.52 -22.49 4.36
CA THR A 86 -5.87 -21.39 5.08
C THR A 86 -4.52 -21.08 4.46
N VAL A 87 -4.34 -19.84 4.03
CA VAL A 87 -3.09 -19.31 3.47
C VAL A 87 -2.60 -18.11 4.26
N ASN A 88 -1.31 -17.82 4.12
CA ASN A 88 -0.69 -16.61 4.64
C ASN A 88 -0.27 -15.74 3.47
N LEU A 89 -0.57 -14.45 3.52
CA LEU A 89 -0.21 -13.51 2.46
C LEU A 89 0.31 -12.22 3.09
N ILE A 90 1.38 -11.68 2.51
CA ILE A 90 1.95 -10.40 2.94
C ILE A 90 1.64 -9.34 1.91
N GLY A 91 1.13 -8.19 2.34
CA GLY A 91 0.89 -7.07 1.45
C GLY A 91 0.53 -5.79 2.19
N PHE A 92 0.18 -4.75 1.44
CA PHE A 92 -0.16 -3.44 1.97
C PHE A 92 -1.66 -3.25 2.04
N MET A 93 -2.15 -2.76 3.18
CA MET A 93 -3.57 -2.51 3.41
C MET A 93 -4.02 -1.28 2.64
N THR A 94 -5.07 -1.42 1.85
CA THR A 94 -5.71 -0.33 1.12
C THR A 94 -7.19 -0.27 1.51
N PRO A 95 -7.66 0.90 1.98
CA PRO A 95 -9.06 1.05 2.39
C PRO A 95 -10.01 0.84 1.21
N ILE A 96 -11.20 0.36 1.50
CA ILE A 96 -12.33 0.37 0.57
C ILE A 96 -13.18 1.61 0.87
N ASP A 97 -13.85 1.58 2.02
CA ASP A 97 -14.72 2.64 2.56
C ASP A 97 -14.46 2.92 4.04
N GLN A 98 -13.94 1.94 4.78
CA GLN A 98 -13.54 2.05 6.19
C GLN A 98 -12.06 2.41 6.33
N PHE A 99 -11.79 3.45 7.12
CA PHE A 99 -10.44 4.00 7.34
C PHE A 99 -9.89 3.74 8.75
N ARG A 100 -10.78 3.33 9.67
CA ARG A 100 -10.50 2.88 11.03
C ARG A 100 -11.41 1.69 11.32
N ASP A 101 -10.94 0.79 12.18
CA ASP A 101 -11.69 -0.40 12.59
C ASP A 101 -12.32 -1.15 11.40
N ALA A 102 -11.50 -1.39 10.37
CA ALA A 102 -11.95 -1.98 9.13
C ALA A 102 -12.22 -3.48 9.27
N GLU A 103 -13.40 -3.90 8.80
CA GLU A 103 -13.79 -5.30 8.62
C GLU A 103 -13.43 -5.79 7.21
N TYR A 104 -13.41 -4.86 6.25
CA TYR A 104 -13.10 -5.10 4.84
C TYR A 104 -12.00 -4.15 4.36
N PHE A 105 -11.01 -4.70 3.68
CA PHE A 105 -9.99 -3.90 3.01
C PHE A 105 -9.40 -4.68 1.83
N MET A 106 -8.67 -3.98 0.96
CA MET A 106 -7.90 -4.61 -0.11
C MET A 106 -6.45 -4.78 0.33
N LEU A 107 -5.87 -5.95 0.07
CA LEU A 107 -4.45 -6.21 0.23
C LEU A 107 -3.79 -6.21 -1.15
N LEU A 108 -2.67 -5.50 -1.27
CA LEU A 108 -1.94 -5.36 -2.53
C LEU A 108 -0.43 -5.63 -2.35
N PRO A 109 0.30 -6.02 -3.42
CA PRO A 109 1.74 -6.23 -3.37
C PRO A 109 2.55 -4.92 -3.24
N LEU A 110 1.92 -3.77 -3.52
CA LEU A 110 2.49 -2.43 -3.40
C LEU A 110 1.53 -1.49 -2.67
N PRO A 111 2.03 -0.52 -1.90
CA PRO A 111 1.18 0.44 -1.24
C PRO A 111 0.67 1.46 -2.24
N ILE A 112 -0.65 1.60 -2.28
CA ILE A 112 -1.33 2.66 -3.02
C ILE A 112 -2.15 3.52 -2.06
N GLN A 113 -2.38 4.77 -2.45
CA GLN A 113 -3.17 5.71 -1.63
C GLN A 113 -4.65 5.62 -1.98
N CYS A 114 -4.96 5.48 -3.26
CA CYS A 114 -6.32 5.46 -3.77
C CYS A 114 -6.46 4.39 -4.86
N TYR A 115 -7.14 3.29 -4.52
CA TYR A 115 -7.44 2.20 -5.45
C TYR A 115 -8.14 2.67 -6.73
N PHE A 116 -9.14 3.54 -6.57
CA PHE A 116 -9.94 4.04 -7.69
C PHE A 116 -9.19 5.02 -8.59
N CYS A 117 -8.15 5.68 -8.06
CA CYS A 117 -7.34 6.64 -8.79
C CYS A 117 -6.23 5.95 -9.59
N GLU A 118 -5.58 4.96 -8.98
CA GLU A 118 -4.45 4.25 -9.58
C GLU A 118 -4.89 3.03 -10.41
N ALA A 119 -6.08 2.49 -10.15
CA ALA A 119 -6.70 1.37 -10.84
C ALA A 119 -5.72 0.21 -11.13
N PRO A 120 -5.12 -0.37 -10.08
CA PRO A 120 -4.12 -1.43 -10.25
C PRO A 120 -4.73 -2.65 -10.96
N PRO A 121 -3.91 -3.52 -11.56
CA PRO A 121 -4.40 -4.74 -12.18
C PRO A 121 -5.22 -5.56 -11.17
N MET A 122 -6.43 -5.98 -11.53
CA MET A 122 -7.33 -6.75 -10.66
C MET A 122 -6.72 -8.04 -10.07
N ARG A 123 -5.65 -8.56 -10.67
CA ARG A 123 -4.91 -9.75 -10.19
C ARG A 123 -3.96 -9.44 -9.03
N ASP A 124 -3.65 -8.18 -8.82
CA ASP A 124 -2.81 -7.68 -7.72
C ASP A 124 -3.67 -7.25 -6.52
N VAL A 125 -4.97 -7.59 -6.53
CA VAL A 125 -5.93 -7.15 -5.52
C VAL A 125 -6.54 -8.37 -4.86
N MET A 126 -6.37 -8.46 -3.54
CA MET A 126 -6.99 -9.44 -2.68
C MET A 126 -8.02 -8.75 -1.80
N LEU A 127 -9.29 -9.13 -1.89
CA LEU A 127 -10.30 -8.66 -0.94
C LEU A 127 -10.13 -9.41 0.38
N VAL A 128 -9.92 -8.69 1.48
CA VAL A 128 -9.80 -9.28 2.81
C VAL A 128 -11.05 -8.97 3.61
N ARG A 129 -11.67 -10.02 4.15
CA ARG A 129 -12.73 -9.96 5.16
C ARG A 129 -12.19 -10.51 6.47
N MET A 130 -12.16 -9.68 7.49
CA MET A 130 -11.76 -10.08 8.84
C MET A 130 -12.73 -11.13 9.41
N ALA A 131 -12.22 -11.98 10.31
CA ALA A 131 -13.07 -12.87 11.08
C ALA A 131 -14.15 -12.09 11.85
N GLU A 132 -15.30 -12.71 12.10
CA GLU A 132 -16.41 -12.05 12.78
C GLU A 132 -15.97 -11.45 14.13
N GLY A 133 -16.44 -10.22 14.40
CA GLY A 133 -16.05 -9.46 15.60
C GLY A 133 -14.63 -8.88 15.58
N HIS A 134 -13.83 -9.11 14.54
CA HIS A 134 -12.48 -8.57 14.42
C HIS A 134 -12.46 -7.35 13.50
N LYS A 135 -11.77 -6.31 13.95
CA LYS A 135 -11.56 -5.06 13.22
C LYS A 135 -10.10 -4.68 13.28
N VAL A 136 -9.60 -4.01 12.25
CA VAL A 136 -8.19 -3.63 12.17
C VAL A 136 -8.03 -2.19 11.72
N ASN A 137 -7.08 -1.48 12.32
CA ASN A 137 -6.66 -0.16 11.85
C ASN A 137 -5.65 -0.34 10.72
N LEU A 138 -5.84 0.40 9.63
CA LEU A 138 -4.93 0.34 8.48
C LEU A 138 -3.57 0.93 8.84
N VAL A 139 -2.51 0.31 8.32
CA VAL A 139 -1.12 0.71 8.56
C VAL A 139 -0.36 0.92 7.25
N GLU A 140 0.78 1.59 7.32
CA GLU A 140 1.61 1.89 6.15
C GLU A 140 2.55 0.73 5.76
N GLU A 141 2.98 -0.06 6.74
CA GLU A 141 3.87 -1.19 6.55
C GLU A 141 3.16 -2.38 5.88
N PRO A 142 3.90 -3.30 5.22
CA PRO A 142 3.31 -4.55 4.77
C PRO A 142 2.97 -5.43 5.96
N VAL A 143 1.85 -6.13 5.88
CA VAL A 143 1.28 -6.91 6.98
C VAL A 143 1.05 -8.35 6.57
N LEU A 144 1.24 -9.26 7.53
CA LEU A 144 0.91 -10.67 7.39
C LEU A 144 -0.56 -10.91 7.72
N ILE A 145 -1.32 -11.32 6.70
CA ILE A 145 -2.71 -11.73 6.84
C ILE A 145 -2.81 -13.24 6.68
N THR A 146 -3.49 -13.89 7.62
CA THR A 146 -3.81 -15.33 7.55
C THR A 146 -5.31 -15.49 7.40
N GLY A 147 -5.79 -16.21 6.38
CA GLY A 147 -7.21 -16.41 6.14
C GLY A 147 -7.47 -17.56 5.17
N GLU A 148 -8.73 -17.89 4.96
CA GLU A 148 -9.17 -18.90 4.00
C GLU A 148 -9.24 -18.29 2.59
N LEU A 149 -8.50 -18.88 1.64
CA LEU A 149 -8.46 -18.40 0.26
C LEU A 149 -9.70 -18.86 -0.51
N VAL A 150 -10.42 -17.92 -1.09
CA VAL A 150 -11.53 -18.19 -2.02
C VAL A 150 -11.16 -17.69 -3.41
N LEU A 151 -11.22 -18.59 -4.39
CA LEU A 151 -11.06 -18.29 -5.81
C LEU A 151 -12.44 -18.10 -6.45
N ASN A 152 -12.66 -16.92 -7.04
CA ASN A 152 -13.93 -16.61 -7.69
C ASN A 152 -13.93 -17.11 -9.15
N GLU A 153 -14.52 -18.28 -9.39
CA GLU A 153 -14.69 -18.86 -10.74
C GLU A 153 -15.91 -18.33 -11.51
N GLY A 154 -16.70 -17.42 -10.92
CA GLY A 154 -17.85 -16.78 -11.57
C GLY A 154 -19.22 -17.40 -11.23
N SER A 155 -19.36 -18.12 -10.12
CA SER A 155 -20.68 -18.43 -9.55
C SER A 155 -21.16 -17.29 -8.64
N ALA A 156 -22.44 -16.93 -8.78
CA ALA A 156 -23.00 -15.63 -8.41
C ALA A 156 -23.32 -15.41 -6.91
N ASP A 157 -23.06 -16.40 -6.06
CA ASP A 157 -23.88 -16.52 -4.85
C ASP A 157 -23.22 -16.11 -3.52
N VAL A 158 -21.98 -15.63 -3.48
CA VAL A 158 -21.36 -15.25 -2.20
C VAL A 158 -20.38 -14.08 -2.33
N PHE A 159 -20.80 -12.89 -1.87
CA PHE A 159 -19.99 -11.66 -1.76
C PHE A 159 -19.59 -11.03 -3.13
N PRO A 160 -19.55 -9.69 -3.25
CA PRO A 160 -19.49 -8.99 -4.54
C PRO A 160 -18.48 -9.62 -5.50
N GLU A 161 -18.99 -10.03 -6.66
CA GLU A 161 -18.34 -10.78 -7.75
C GLU A 161 -17.20 -10.00 -8.45
N LYS A 162 -16.62 -9.00 -7.78
CA LYS A 162 -15.75 -7.99 -8.38
C LYS A 162 -14.26 -8.24 -8.19
N PHE A 163 -13.85 -9.28 -7.45
CA PHE A 163 -12.44 -9.66 -7.27
C PHE A 163 -12.18 -11.10 -7.70
N TYR A 164 -10.97 -11.41 -8.18
CA TYR A 164 -10.58 -12.81 -8.46
C TYR A 164 -10.35 -13.62 -7.18
N TYR A 165 -9.88 -12.96 -6.14
CA TYR A 165 -9.43 -13.58 -4.89
C TYR A 165 -10.04 -12.91 -3.68
N LYS A 166 -10.37 -13.72 -2.69
CA LYS A 166 -10.79 -13.26 -1.37
C LYS A 166 -10.03 -14.03 -0.29
N LEU A 167 -9.77 -13.37 0.83
CA LEU A 167 -9.44 -13.99 2.11
C LEU A 167 -10.61 -13.81 3.06
N THR A 168 -11.24 -14.90 3.47
CA THR A 168 -12.30 -14.93 4.48
C THR A 168 -11.76 -15.40 5.83
N ASN A 169 -12.48 -15.09 6.90
CA ASN A 169 -12.07 -15.42 8.28
C ASN A 169 -10.64 -14.95 8.58
N ALA A 170 -10.28 -13.78 8.07
CA ALA A 170 -8.91 -13.30 8.12
C ALA A 170 -8.53 -12.84 9.52
N THR A 171 -7.28 -13.10 9.88
CA THR A 171 -6.64 -12.66 11.12
C THR A 171 -5.41 -11.84 10.81
N PHE A 172 -5.24 -10.79 11.59
CA PHE A 172 -4.11 -9.88 11.51
C PHE A 172 -3.04 -10.32 12.51
N ASN A 173 -1.94 -10.88 12.03
CA ASN A 173 -0.90 -11.43 12.90
C ASN A 173 0.35 -10.54 12.86
N THR A 174 0.29 -9.40 13.54
CA THR A 174 1.50 -8.61 13.82
C THR A 174 1.92 -8.81 15.28
N LYS A 175 3.18 -9.17 15.49
CA LYS A 175 3.81 -9.08 16.82
C LYS A 175 4.47 -7.72 17.04
N ASP A 176 4.55 -6.89 15.99
CA ASP A 176 5.22 -5.61 16.03
C ASP A 176 4.30 -4.52 16.58
N LYS A 177 4.72 -3.94 17.71
CA LYS A 177 3.97 -2.89 18.43
C LYS A 177 4.14 -1.48 17.83
N ASN A 178 4.97 -1.34 16.79
CA ASN A 178 5.36 -0.05 16.22
C ASN A 178 4.88 0.07 14.75
N LEU A 179 3.61 -0.22 14.49
CA LEU A 179 3.03 0.01 13.17
C LEU A 179 2.58 1.46 13.03
N THR A 180 2.82 2.05 11.87
CA THR A 180 2.45 3.43 11.56
C THR A 180 1.01 3.45 11.06
N PRO A 181 0.07 4.14 11.74
CA PRO A 181 -1.30 4.28 11.25
C PRO A 181 -1.31 4.97 9.89
N LYS A 182 -2.08 4.41 8.93
CA LYS A 182 -2.14 4.95 7.57
C LYS A 182 -2.82 6.32 7.58
N ASN A 183 -2.11 7.37 7.14
CA ASN A 183 -2.68 8.70 7.03
C ASN A 183 -3.32 8.91 5.64
N ILE A 184 -4.64 8.97 5.61
CA ILE A 184 -5.41 9.06 4.37
C ILE A 184 -6.00 10.46 4.24
N ARG A 185 -5.71 11.12 3.11
CA ARG A 185 -6.17 12.49 2.85
C ARG A 185 -7.70 12.54 2.82
N LYS A 186 -8.27 13.69 3.22
CA LYS A 186 -9.73 13.85 3.28
C LYS A 186 -10.41 13.59 1.93
N GLN A 187 -9.80 14.00 0.82
CA GLN A 187 -10.32 13.78 -0.52
C GLN A 187 -10.40 12.29 -0.87
N ASP A 188 -9.32 11.53 -0.62
CA ASP A 188 -9.29 10.08 -0.85
C ASP A 188 -10.32 9.36 0.02
N ARG A 189 -10.58 9.87 1.24
CA ARG A 189 -11.62 9.34 2.12
C ARG A 189 -13.03 9.52 1.56
N GLN A 190 -13.32 10.70 1.04
CA GLN A 190 -14.63 11.01 0.45
C GLN A 190 -14.88 10.17 -0.80
N GLU A 191 -13.87 9.99 -1.64
CA GLU A 191 -14.00 9.17 -2.85
C GLU A 191 -14.15 7.69 -2.52
N GLY A 192 -13.34 7.17 -1.59
CA GLY A 192 -13.45 5.80 -1.09
C GLY A 192 -14.81 5.52 -0.46
N ALA A 193 -15.37 6.44 0.34
CA ALA A 193 -16.71 6.27 0.91
C ALA A 193 -17.81 6.19 -0.16
N LYS A 194 -17.71 6.98 -1.24
CA LYS A 194 -18.69 6.97 -2.33
C LYS A 194 -18.62 5.70 -3.17
N GLN A 195 -17.42 5.28 -3.56
CA GLN A 195 -17.22 4.18 -4.50
C GLN A 195 -17.07 2.81 -3.80
N GLY A 196 -16.48 2.80 -2.60
CA GLY A 196 -16.24 1.60 -1.80
C GLY A 196 -17.54 0.92 -1.35
N GLY A 197 -18.53 1.70 -0.92
CA GLY A 197 -19.86 1.16 -0.61
C GLY A 197 -20.48 0.42 -1.80
N GLN A 198 -20.28 0.90 -3.04
CA GLN A 198 -20.76 0.23 -4.26
C GLN A 198 -19.95 -1.03 -4.63
N LEU A 199 -18.71 -1.15 -4.15
CA LEU A 199 -17.94 -2.39 -4.29
C LEU A 199 -18.47 -3.48 -3.37
N LEU A 200 -18.93 -3.12 -2.16
CA LEU A 200 -19.40 -4.07 -1.15
C LEU A 200 -20.89 -4.44 -1.28
N GLN A 201 -21.71 -3.62 -1.94
CA GLN A 201 -23.18 -3.75 -2.06
C GLN A 201 -23.72 -4.98 -2.84
N GLY A 202 -22.95 -6.06 -2.98
CA GLY A 202 -23.43 -7.39 -3.39
C GLY A 202 -23.73 -8.36 -2.24
N GLY A 203 -23.54 -7.94 -0.98
CA GLY A 203 -23.87 -8.74 0.21
C GLY A 203 -23.84 -7.87 1.46
N GLU A 204 -25.03 -7.66 2.05
CA GLU A 204 -25.32 -7.00 3.34
C GLU A 204 -24.87 -5.54 3.51
N HIS A 205 -25.85 -4.71 3.87
CA HIS A 205 -25.73 -3.28 4.12
C HIS A 205 -24.94 -3.05 5.41
N ILE A 206 -23.73 -2.49 5.34
CA ILE A 206 -23.07 -1.91 6.51
C ILE A 206 -23.61 -0.48 6.68
N PRO A 207 -24.33 -0.17 7.77
CA PRO A 207 -24.88 1.16 7.98
C PRO A 207 -23.74 2.17 8.16
N ASN A 208 -23.81 3.27 7.41
CA ASN A 208 -23.04 4.49 7.62
C ASN A 208 -23.06 4.86 9.11
N SER A 209 -22.03 4.52 9.87
CA SER A 209 -21.98 4.85 11.30
C SER A 209 -20.56 4.90 11.84
N VAL A 210 -19.79 5.87 11.33
CA VAL A 210 -18.94 6.63 12.25
C VAL A 210 -19.22 8.10 11.97
N PRO A 211 -19.87 8.83 12.89
CA PRO A 211 -19.96 10.29 12.81
C PRO A 211 -18.55 10.85 12.66
N GLU A 212 -18.38 11.82 11.76
CA GLU A 212 -17.14 12.54 11.54
C GLU A 212 -16.72 13.20 12.86
N GLU A 213 -15.94 12.50 13.68
CA GLU A 213 -15.38 13.04 14.90
C GLU A 213 -14.44 14.16 14.45
N GLU A 214 -14.81 15.40 14.79
CA GLU A 214 -14.06 16.62 14.49
C GLU A 214 -12.60 16.42 14.91
N LEU A 215 -11.75 16.15 13.94
CA LEU A 215 -10.31 16.21 14.12
C LEU A 215 -9.99 17.62 14.62
N LEU A 216 -9.57 17.69 15.89
CA LEU A 216 -9.09 18.90 16.57
C LEU A 216 -8.31 19.76 15.57
N LYS A 217 -8.73 21.03 15.45
CA LYS A 217 -8.07 22.04 14.61
C LYS A 217 -6.56 21.97 14.88
N GLY A 218 -5.80 21.60 13.86
CA GLY A 218 -4.35 21.63 13.91
C GLY A 218 -3.90 23.01 14.36
N ILE A 219 -2.94 23.04 15.28
CA ILE A 219 -2.30 24.26 15.75
C ILE A 219 -1.76 24.98 14.52
N ASP A 220 -2.27 26.17 14.24
CA ASP A 220 -1.78 27.02 13.17
C ASP A 220 -0.29 27.29 13.41
N ALA A 221 0.51 27.06 12.37
CA ALA A 221 1.92 27.45 12.37
C ALA A 221 2.04 28.95 12.67
N PRO A 222 3.04 29.39 13.47
CA PRO A 222 3.18 30.80 13.80
C PRO A 222 3.35 31.61 12.52
N SER A 223 2.37 32.49 12.27
CA SER A 223 2.36 33.41 11.15
C SER A 223 3.59 34.31 11.24
N ALA A 224 4.46 34.20 10.23
CA ALA A 224 5.56 35.13 10.03
C ALA A 224 5.00 36.47 9.55
N SER A 225 4.71 37.39 10.47
CA SER A 225 4.60 38.82 10.17
C SER A 225 4.53 39.64 11.46
N GLU A 226 5.69 40.02 11.99
CA GLU A 226 5.82 41.34 12.62
C GLU A 226 7.28 41.80 12.52
N ALA A 227 7.57 42.58 11.46
CA ALA A 227 8.78 43.36 11.39
C ALA A 227 8.68 44.52 12.41
N PRO A 228 9.72 44.80 13.21
CA PRO A 228 9.67 45.87 14.19
C PRO A 228 9.70 47.24 13.52
N LYS A 229 8.70 48.08 13.79
CA LYS A 229 8.78 49.52 13.51
C LYS A 229 9.79 50.15 14.48
N GLN A 230 10.90 50.62 13.93
CA GLN A 230 11.81 51.51 14.62
C GLN A 230 11.15 52.88 14.81
N SER A 231 11.13 53.37 16.04
CA SER A 231 10.92 54.78 16.37
C SER A 231 12.28 55.44 16.58
N PRO A 232 12.52 56.65 16.04
CA PRO A 232 13.46 57.56 16.64
C PRO A 232 12.74 58.79 17.20
N SER A 233 13.10 59.11 18.44
CA SER A 233 13.01 60.44 19.06
C SER A 233 14.08 61.37 18.49
#